data_AF-A0A6N7HDK5-F1
#
_entry.id   AF-A0A6N7HDK5-F1
#
_cell.length_a   1.000
_cell.length_b   1.000
_cell.length_c   1.000
_cell.angle_alpha   90.00
_cell.angle_beta   90.00
_cell.angle_gamma   90.00
#
_symmetry.space_group_name_H-M   'P 1'
#
loop_
_entity.id
_entity.type
_entity.pdbx_description
1 polymer ?
#
loop_
_entity_poly.entity_id
_entity_poly.type
_entity_poly.pdbx_seq_one_letter_code
_entity_poly.pdbx_strand_id
1 'polypeptide(L)'
;MDKVSGRTDQRFLGTLLFPSFILLTGIGSLVVTQIGWAHTLTWWSALDGSRRVLLVAAAVTATFLIVLLLAVRLRTLVRFFEGQWPEPLATLGRKRQERRRARTTDFEKRYYLFPTESLMPTRLGNVLRAAEDYPHSNDRYGMDSAFFWPRLYSVLPDSFRAS
;
A
#
# COMPACT_ATOMS: atom_id res chain seq x y z
N MET A 1 12.89 7.22 32.19
CA MET A 1 12.09 6.28 31.37
C MET A 1 12.39 6.59 29.90
N ASP A 2 13.62 6.34 29.42
CA ASP A 2 14.12 7.04 28.20
C ASP A 2 14.83 6.14 27.18
N LYS A 3 14.39 4.88 27.02
CA LYS A 3 15.07 3.94 26.10
C LYS A 3 14.19 3.29 25.03
N VAL A 4 12.91 3.65 24.96
CA VAL A 4 11.96 3.02 24.02
C VAL A 4 11.66 3.89 22.80
N SER A 5 11.99 5.19 22.82
CA SER A 5 11.66 6.11 21.71
C SER A 5 12.57 5.97 20.47
N GLY A 6 13.76 5.36 20.59
CA GLY A 6 14.78 5.39 19.53
C GLY A 6 14.59 4.39 18.37
N ARG A 7 13.79 3.32 18.54
CA ARG A 7 13.74 2.22 17.56
C ARG A 7 12.53 2.27 16.63
N THR A 8 11.44 2.89 17.09
CA THR A 8 10.22 3.08 16.30
C THR A 8 10.36 4.24 15.32
N ASP A 9 11.09 5.28 15.72
CA ASP A 9 11.32 6.48 14.91
C ASP A 9 12.19 6.17 13.69
N GLN A 10 13.22 5.35 13.83
CA GLN A 10 14.14 5.05 12.72
C GLN A 10 13.49 4.22 11.60
N ARG A 11 12.56 3.30 11.94
CA ARG A 11 11.77 2.56 10.94
C ARG A 11 10.71 3.45 10.30
N PHE A 12 10.08 4.34 11.07
CA PHE A 12 9.10 5.28 10.55
C PHE A 12 9.73 6.29 9.58
N LEU A 13 10.89 6.86 9.95
CA LEU A 13 11.69 7.74 9.10
C LEU A 13 12.18 7.00 7.84
N GLY A 14 12.70 5.78 7.98
CA GLY A 14 13.22 5.00 6.85
C GLY A 14 12.16 4.48 5.88
N THR A 15 10.99 4.07 6.38
CA THR A 15 9.94 3.44 5.55
C THR A 15 8.95 4.47 4.99
N LEU A 16 8.72 5.60 5.66
CA LEU A 16 7.76 6.63 5.21
C LEU A 16 8.43 7.85 4.57
N LEU A 17 9.54 8.37 5.12
CA LEU A 17 10.13 9.61 4.59
C LEU A 17 10.86 9.39 3.28
N PHE A 18 11.60 8.29 3.14
CA PHE A 18 12.34 7.97 1.92
C PHE A 18 11.46 7.97 0.66
N PRO A 19 10.36 7.20 0.60
CA PRO A 19 9.50 7.21 -0.57
C PRO A 19 8.81 8.56 -0.77
N SER A 20 8.43 9.25 0.31
CA SER A 20 7.81 10.58 0.22
C SER A 20 8.77 11.63 -0.35
N PHE A 21 10.05 11.56 0.03
CA PHE A 21 11.09 12.46 -0.45
C PHE A 21 11.38 12.26 -1.95
N ILE A 22 11.42 10.99 -2.40
CA ILE A 22 11.56 10.64 -3.83
C ILE A 22 10.35 11.16 -4.62
N LEU A 23 9.15 11.02 -4.07
CA LEU A 23 7.93 11.48 -4.71
C LEU A 23 7.92 13.02 -4.84
N LEU A 24 8.36 13.72 -3.81
CA LEU A 24 8.52 15.18 -3.80
C LEU A 24 9.54 15.69 -4.82
N THR A 25 10.72 15.07 -4.85
CA THR A 25 11.76 15.41 -5.84
C THR A 25 11.30 15.08 -7.26
N GLY A 26 10.57 13.97 -7.43
CA GLY A 26 9.93 13.60 -8.69
C GLY A 26 8.90 14.63 -9.16
N ILE A 27 7.94 15.01 -8.31
CA ILE A 27 6.91 16.01 -8.63
C ILE A 27 7.56 17.36 -8.92
N GLY A 28 8.50 17.80 -8.09
CA GLY A 28 9.22 19.05 -8.31
C GLY A 28 9.95 19.07 -9.65
N SER A 29 10.66 17.99 -9.98
CA SER A 29 11.34 17.83 -11.27
C SER A 29 10.35 17.85 -12.45
N LEU A 30 9.19 17.21 -12.30
CA LEU A 30 8.18 17.12 -13.36
C LEU A 30 7.50 18.48 -13.60
N VAL A 31 7.25 19.25 -12.55
CA VAL A 31 6.70 20.61 -12.65
C VAL A 31 7.69 21.54 -13.35
N VAL A 32 8.97 21.45 -13.01
CA VAL A 32 10.02 22.28 -13.63
C VAL A 32 10.23 21.94 -15.11
N THR A 33 10.12 20.66 -15.48
CA THR A 33 10.24 20.22 -16.87
C THR A 33 9.03 20.60 -17.73
N GLN A 34 7.83 20.68 -17.17
CA GLN A 34 6.61 21.10 -17.90
C GLN A 34 6.52 22.62 -18.11
N ILE A 35 7.00 23.43 -17.16
CA ILE A 35 6.96 24.90 -17.23
C ILE A 35 8.14 25.46 -18.04
N GLY A 36 9.20 24.68 -18.19
CA GLY A 36 10.43 25.06 -18.88
C GLY A 36 11.42 25.72 -17.92
N TRP A 37 12.66 25.23 -17.96
CA TRP A 37 13.74 25.65 -17.06
C TRP A 37 14.01 27.16 -17.10
N ALA A 38 14.03 27.77 -18.30
CA ALA A 38 14.33 29.19 -18.48
C ALA A 38 13.24 30.09 -17.87
N HIS A 39 11.96 29.75 -18.06
CA HIS A 39 10.83 30.51 -17.53
C HIS A 39 10.68 30.33 -16.01
N THR A 40 11.06 29.17 -15.50
CA THR A 40 11.08 28.88 -14.06
C THR A 40 12.18 29.67 -13.35
N LEU A 41 13.38 29.75 -13.94
CA LEU A 41 14.52 30.48 -13.37
C LEU A 41 14.30 31.99 -13.33
N THR A 42 13.70 32.59 -14.36
CA THR A 42 13.42 34.04 -14.41
C THR A 42 12.29 34.43 -13.45
N TRP A 43 11.24 33.60 -13.35
CA TRP A 43 10.18 33.79 -12.37
C TRP A 43 10.69 33.61 -10.94
N TRP A 44 11.49 32.57 -10.70
CA TRP A 44 12.11 32.30 -9.40
C TRP A 44 13.06 33.41 -8.98
N SER A 45 13.89 33.91 -9.90
CA SER A 45 14.83 35.00 -9.61
C SER A 45 14.15 36.34 -9.38
N ALA A 46 12.93 36.54 -9.88
CA ALA A 46 12.12 37.74 -9.65
C ALA A 46 11.43 37.76 -8.26
N LEU A 47 11.36 36.63 -7.56
CA LEU A 47 10.79 36.57 -6.20
C LEU A 47 11.79 37.08 -5.15
N ASP A 48 11.31 37.91 -4.23
CA ASP A 48 12.07 38.30 -3.04
C ASP A 48 12.47 37.08 -2.19
N GLY A 49 13.63 37.15 -1.54
CA GLY A 49 14.18 36.03 -0.75
C GLY A 49 13.21 35.49 0.32
N SER A 50 12.45 36.37 0.97
CA SER A 50 11.43 35.99 1.95
C SER A 50 10.25 35.20 1.33
N ARG A 51 9.79 35.61 0.14
CA ARG A 51 8.70 34.94 -0.58
C ARG A 51 9.10 33.57 -1.10
N ARG A 52 10.35 33.39 -1.54
CA ARG A 52 10.88 32.07 -1.93
C ARG A 52 10.85 31.08 -0.78
N VAL A 53 11.34 31.49 0.40
CA VAL A 53 11.36 30.63 1.59
C VAL A 53 9.94 30.25 2.01
N LEU A 54 8.99 31.19 1.98
CA LEU A 54 7.58 30.92 2.28
C LEU A 54 6.95 29.92 1.30
N LEU A 55 7.22 30.03 0.00
CA LEU A 55 6.70 29.10 -1.01
C LEU A 55 7.24 27.69 -0.81
N VAL A 56 8.55 27.54 -0.56
CA VAL A 56 9.15 26.23 -0.27
C VAL A 56 8.55 25.65 1.01
N ALA A 57 8.48 26.44 2.08
CA ALA A 57 7.91 26.00 3.35
C ALA A 57 6.44 25.59 3.20
N ALA A 58 5.64 26.36 2.47
CA ALA A 58 4.24 26.05 2.18
C ALA A 58 4.10 24.75 1.36
N ALA A 59 4.93 24.55 0.33
CA ALA A 59 4.92 23.34 -0.49
C ALA A 59 5.31 22.08 0.31
N VAL A 60 6.34 22.20 1.17
CA VAL A 60 6.75 21.12 2.08
C VAL A 60 5.62 20.81 3.07
N THR A 61 5.04 21.84 3.67
CA THR A 61 3.93 21.70 4.63
C THR A 61 2.71 21.05 3.98
N ALA A 62 2.30 21.52 2.80
CA ALA A 62 1.18 20.97 2.05
C ALA A 62 1.43 19.50 1.70
N THR A 63 2.64 19.15 1.28
CA THR A 63 2.96 17.75 0.97
C THR A 63 2.95 16.87 2.22
N PHE A 64 3.52 17.37 3.32
CA PHE A 64 3.47 16.66 4.59
C PHE A 64 2.02 16.42 5.04
N LEU A 65 1.16 17.43 4.92
CA LEU A 65 -0.29 17.28 5.18
C LEU A 65 -0.95 16.25 4.27
N ILE A 66 -0.61 16.21 2.97
CA ILE A 66 -1.12 15.19 2.04
C ILE A 66 -0.67 13.78 2.45
N VAL A 67 0.60 13.61 2.80
CA VAL A 67 1.14 12.31 3.27
C VAL A 67 0.44 11.89 4.56
N LEU A 68 0.24 12.79 5.51
CA LEU A 68 -0.51 12.52 6.74
C LEU A 68 -1.97 12.14 6.46
N LEU A 69 -2.65 12.88 5.58
CA LEU A 69 -4.02 12.56 5.17
C LEU A 69 -4.10 11.18 4.51
N LEU A 70 -3.16 10.86 3.63
CA LEU A 70 -3.06 9.53 3.02
C LEU A 70 -2.80 8.47 4.08
N ALA A 71 -1.90 8.70 5.04
CA ALA A 71 -1.62 7.77 6.13
C ALA A 71 -2.87 7.47 6.98
N VAL A 72 -3.67 8.49 7.29
CA VAL A 72 -4.96 8.33 7.99
C VAL A 72 -5.97 7.56 7.13
N ARG A 73 -5.95 7.78 5.81
CA ARG A 73 -6.86 7.12 4.85
C ARG A 73 -6.38 5.74 4.39
N LEU A 74 -5.16 5.31 4.73
CA LEU A 74 -4.61 4.03 4.31
C LEU A 74 -5.56 2.88 4.64
N ARG A 75 -6.18 2.88 5.81
CA ARG A 75 -7.15 1.84 6.17
C ARG A 75 -8.35 1.80 5.23
N THR A 76 -8.83 2.96 4.79
CA THR A 76 -9.95 3.03 3.83
C THR A 76 -9.48 2.61 2.43
N LEU A 77 -8.29 3.04 2.02
CA LEU A 77 -7.68 2.63 0.76
C LEU A 77 -7.45 1.12 0.71
N VAL A 78 -6.91 0.54 1.78
CA VAL A 78 -6.70 -0.90 1.91
C VAL A 78 -8.04 -1.63 1.85
N ARG A 79 -9.06 -1.22 2.62
CA ARG A 79 -10.42 -1.80 2.53
C ARG A 79 -11.01 -1.70 1.12
N PHE A 80 -10.77 -0.58 0.44
CA PHE A 80 -11.16 -0.41 -0.96
C PHE A 80 -10.41 -1.38 -1.88
N PHE A 81 -9.09 -1.53 -1.73
CA PHE A 81 -8.29 -2.47 -2.53
C PHE A 81 -8.57 -3.95 -2.17
N GLU A 82 -8.95 -4.26 -0.94
CA GLU A 82 -9.49 -5.56 -0.52
C GLU A 82 -10.82 -5.89 -1.20
N GLY A 83 -11.52 -4.89 -1.73
CA GLY A 83 -12.74 -5.07 -2.49
C GLY A 83 -14.02 -4.88 -1.68
N GLN A 84 -13.98 -4.14 -0.58
CA GLN A 84 -15.16 -3.72 0.18
C GLN A 84 -15.90 -2.58 -0.54
N TRP A 85 -16.19 -2.78 -1.83
CA TRP A 85 -16.84 -1.80 -2.68
C TRP A 85 -18.34 -1.79 -2.40
N PRO A 86 -19.01 -0.61 -2.51
CA PRO A 86 -20.46 -0.57 -2.48
C PRO A 86 -21.03 -1.32 -3.71
N GLU A 87 -22.21 -1.92 -3.54
CA GLU A 87 -22.97 -2.41 -4.68
C GLU A 87 -23.47 -1.22 -5.54
N PRO A 88 -23.45 -1.30 -6.88
CA PRO A 88 -23.29 -2.50 -7.72
C PRO A 88 -21.85 -2.80 -8.19
N LEU A 89 -20.87 -1.96 -7.84
CA LEU A 89 -19.49 -2.08 -8.32
C LEU A 89 -18.85 -3.39 -7.87
N ALA A 90 -19.14 -3.83 -6.65
CA ALA A 90 -18.69 -5.12 -6.14
C ALA A 90 -19.20 -6.29 -6.99
N THR A 91 -20.48 -6.31 -7.40
CA THR A 91 -20.99 -7.35 -8.29
C THR A 91 -20.31 -7.35 -9.66
N LEU A 92 -20.09 -6.18 -10.26
CA LEU A 92 -19.37 -6.08 -11.53
C LEU A 92 -17.92 -6.58 -11.42
N GLY A 93 -17.25 -6.22 -10.33
CA GLY A 93 -15.91 -6.70 -10.02
C GLY A 93 -15.87 -8.22 -9.90
N ARG A 94 -16.79 -8.81 -9.15
CA ARG A 94 -16.90 -10.28 -8.97
C ARG A 94 -17.10 -11.00 -10.31
N LYS A 95 -18.04 -10.53 -11.16
CA LYS A 95 -18.23 -11.06 -12.52
C LYS A 95 -16.98 -10.98 -13.38
N ARG A 96 -16.19 -9.89 -13.25
CA ARG A 96 -14.91 -9.75 -13.96
C ARG A 96 -13.88 -10.77 -13.45
N GLN A 97 -13.86 -11.05 -12.15
CA GLN A 97 -12.94 -12.03 -11.54
C GLN A 97 -13.35 -13.47 -11.89
N GLU A 98 -14.64 -13.79 -11.96
CA GLU A 98 -15.13 -15.09 -12.44
C GLU A 98 -14.59 -15.40 -13.84
N ARG A 99 -14.66 -14.42 -14.75
CA ARG A 99 -14.10 -14.54 -16.10
C ARG A 99 -12.58 -14.75 -16.08
N ARG A 100 -11.86 -14.13 -15.13
CA ARG A 100 -10.41 -14.34 -14.97
C ARG A 100 -10.10 -15.74 -14.44
N ARG A 101 -10.81 -16.20 -13.42
CA ARG A 101 -10.68 -17.55 -12.85
C ARG A 101 -10.93 -18.63 -13.92
N ALA A 102 -11.93 -18.45 -14.77
CA ALA A 102 -12.24 -19.38 -15.87
C ALA A 102 -11.13 -19.45 -16.93
N ARG A 103 -10.37 -18.38 -17.14
CA ARG A 103 -9.23 -18.34 -18.07
C ARG A 103 -7.95 -18.93 -17.49
N THR A 104 -7.86 -19.08 -16.17
CA THR A 104 -6.69 -19.68 -15.51
C THR A 104 -6.85 -21.20 -15.50
N THR A 105 -6.13 -21.87 -16.40
CA THR A 105 -6.06 -23.35 -16.49
C THR A 105 -5.04 -23.96 -15.54
N ASP A 106 -3.98 -23.19 -15.21
CA ASP A 106 -2.96 -23.57 -14.25
C ASP A 106 -3.57 -23.73 -12.85
N PHE A 107 -3.61 -24.98 -12.37
CA PHE A 107 -4.23 -25.34 -11.11
C PHE A 107 -3.56 -24.64 -9.92
N GLU A 108 -2.23 -24.57 -9.93
CA GLU A 108 -1.46 -23.98 -8.85
C GLU A 108 -1.71 -22.47 -8.77
N LYS A 109 -1.60 -21.76 -9.90
CA LYS A 109 -1.91 -20.32 -9.94
C LYS A 109 -3.36 -20.04 -9.58
N ARG A 110 -4.31 -20.86 -10.04
CA ARG A 110 -5.73 -20.66 -9.75
C ARG A 110 -6.00 -20.73 -8.25
N TYR A 111 -5.26 -21.59 -7.57
CA TYR A 111 -5.44 -21.87 -6.17
C TYR A 111 -4.84 -20.78 -5.25
N TYR A 112 -3.70 -20.18 -5.62
CA TYR A 112 -3.14 -19.03 -4.87
C TYR A 112 -3.84 -17.69 -5.18
N LEU A 113 -4.44 -17.56 -6.37
CA LEU A 113 -4.98 -16.28 -6.83
C LEU A 113 -6.48 -16.12 -6.61
N PHE A 114 -7.22 -17.22 -6.42
CA PHE A 114 -8.67 -17.19 -6.32
C PHE A 114 -9.17 -18.04 -5.15
N PRO A 115 -10.06 -17.50 -4.31
CA PRO A 115 -10.67 -18.26 -3.23
C PRO A 115 -11.57 -19.37 -3.76
N THR A 116 -11.79 -20.38 -2.93
CA THR A 116 -12.57 -21.57 -3.31
C THR A 116 -14.06 -21.27 -3.25
N GLU A 117 -14.49 -20.59 -2.19
CA GLU A 117 -15.90 -20.29 -1.90
C GLU A 117 -16.39 -19.03 -2.62
N SER A 118 -16.02 -17.85 -2.11
CA SER A 118 -16.57 -16.57 -2.56
C SER A 118 -15.50 -15.66 -3.14
N LEU A 119 -15.65 -15.32 -4.42
CA LEU A 119 -14.79 -14.37 -5.10
C LEU A 119 -14.99 -12.94 -4.57
N MET A 120 -13.89 -12.25 -4.34
CA MET A 120 -13.83 -10.82 -4.07
C MET A 120 -13.80 -10.03 -5.38
N PRO A 121 -14.23 -8.75 -5.41
CA PRO A 121 -14.24 -7.96 -6.64
C PRO A 121 -12.84 -7.55 -7.14
N THR A 122 -11.85 -7.53 -6.25
CA THR A 122 -10.48 -7.13 -6.57
C THR A 122 -9.53 -8.33 -6.57
N ARG A 123 -8.40 -8.21 -7.29
CA ARG A 123 -7.36 -9.24 -7.28
C ARG A 123 -6.71 -9.38 -5.90
N LEU A 124 -6.42 -8.26 -5.24
CA LEU A 124 -5.83 -8.26 -3.90
C LEU A 124 -6.75 -8.99 -2.90
N GLY A 125 -8.04 -8.66 -2.89
CA GLY A 125 -9.02 -9.34 -2.04
C GLY A 125 -9.09 -10.84 -2.29
N ASN A 126 -9.04 -11.27 -3.57
CA ASN A 126 -9.04 -12.70 -3.90
C ASN A 126 -7.78 -13.42 -3.40
N VAL A 127 -6.59 -12.81 -3.55
CA VAL A 127 -5.34 -13.39 -3.05
C VAL A 127 -5.36 -13.50 -1.52
N LEU A 128 -5.79 -12.43 -0.82
CA LEU A 128 -5.90 -12.44 0.64
C LEU A 128 -6.88 -13.50 1.10
N ARG A 129 -8.08 -13.57 0.50
CA ARG A 129 -9.07 -14.59 0.83
C ARG A 129 -8.57 -16.00 0.51
N ALA A 130 -7.90 -16.21 -0.63
CA ALA A 130 -7.33 -17.51 -0.98
C ALA A 130 -6.28 -17.98 0.05
N ALA A 131 -5.47 -17.05 0.58
CA ALA A 131 -4.50 -17.34 1.63
C ALA A 131 -5.16 -17.66 3.00
N GLU A 132 -6.33 -17.08 3.28
CA GLU A 132 -7.14 -17.41 4.46
C GLU A 132 -7.84 -18.77 4.32
N ASP A 133 -8.44 -19.04 3.15
CA ASP A 133 -9.14 -20.28 2.85
C ASP A 133 -8.19 -21.49 2.82
N TYR A 134 -6.91 -21.27 2.51
CA TYR A 134 -5.91 -22.34 2.34
C TYR A 134 -5.83 -23.31 3.52
N PRO A 135 -5.57 -22.85 4.77
CA PRO A 135 -5.47 -23.74 5.92
C PRO A 135 -6.84 -24.05 6.52
N HIS A 136 -7.83 -23.18 6.28
CA HIS A 136 -9.17 -23.28 6.86
C HIS A 136 -10.03 -24.32 6.16
N SER A 137 -9.79 -24.61 4.87
CA SER A 137 -10.54 -25.64 4.15
C SER A 137 -10.57 -26.95 4.95
N ASN A 138 -11.78 -27.38 5.31
CA ASN A 138 -12.04 -28.53 6.18
C ASN A 138 -11.47 -29.84 5.60
N ASP A 139 -11.18 -29.84 4.29
CA ASP A 139 -10.55 -30.94 3.55
C ASP A 139 -9.04 -31.09 3.81
N ARG A 140 -8.38 -30.14 4.48
CA ARG A 140 -6.91 -30.17 4.70
C ARG A 140 -6.52 -30.15 6.16
N TYR A 141 -6.66 -28.99 6.80
CA TYR A 141 -6.11 -28.76 8.15
C TYR A 141 -7.15 -28.25 9.14
N GLY A 142 -8.28 -27.69 8.68
CA GLY A 142 -9.31 -27.12 9.56
C GLY A 142 -8.77 -26.03 10.50
N MET A 143 -7.69 -25.34 10.09
CA MET A 143 -6.97 -24.38 10.92
C MET A 143 -7.25 -22.95 10.45
N ASP A 144 -7.65 -22.08 11.37
CA ASP A 144 -7.73 -20.64 11.09
C ASP A 144 -6.33 -20.02 11.00
N SER A 145 -5.93 -19.67 9.77
CA SER A 145 -4.64 -19.04 9.46
C SER A 145 -4.31 -17.85 10.38
N ALA A 146 -5.27 -16.94 10.59
CA ALA A 146 -5.07 -15.73 11.37
C ALA A 146 -4.83 -16.03 12.85
N PHE A 147 -5.46 -17.10 13.36
CA PHE A 147 -5.30 -17.53 14.75
C PHE A 147 -3.99 -18.28 14.99
N PHE A 148 -3.58 -19.18 14.10
CA PHE A 148 -2.43 -20.06 14.32
C PHE A 148 -1.09 -19.42 13.95
N TRP A 149 -1.06 -18.53 12.96
CA TRP A 149 0.19 -17.96 12.44
C TRP A 149 1.06 -17.24 13.49
N PRO A 150 0.52 -16.37 14.38
CA PRO A 150 1.33 -15.72 15.42
C PRO A 150 1.97 -16.72 16.40
N ARG A 151 1.32 -17.86 16.64
CA ARG A 151 1.83 -18.92 17.52
C ARG A 151 2.90 -19.75 16.82
N LEU A 152 2.68 -20.10 15.56
CA LEU A 152 3.66 -20.80 14.72
C LEU A 152 4.96 -19.99 14.59
N TYR A 153 4.86 -18.67 14.42
CA TYR A 153 6.03 -17.79 14.35
C TYR A 153 6.94 -17.90 15.59
N SER A 154 6.34 -18.05 16.78
CA SER A 154 7.08 -18.17 18.04
C SER A 154 7.84 -19.50 18.21
N VAL A 155 7.51 -20.53 17.44
CA VAL A 155 8.15 -21.85 17.49
C VAL A 155 9.00 -22.17 16.25
N LEU A 156 8.94 -21.31 15.22
CA LEU A 156 9.75 -21.45 14.01
C LEU A 156 11.26 -21.37 14.33
N PRO A 157 12.09 -22.27 13.75
CA PRO A 157 13.54 -22.19 13.90
C PRO A 157 14.10 -20.86 13.40
N ASP A 158 15.20 -20.38 14.01
CA ASP A 158 15.77 -19.07 13.69
C ASP A 158 16.23 -18.94 12.23
N SER A 159 16.57 -20.05 11.58
CA SER A 159 16.89 -20.10 10.14
C SER A 159 15.75 -19.61 9.24
N PHE A 160 14.49 -19.74 9.68
CA PHE A 160 13.31 -19.33 8.92
C PHE A 160 12.77 -17.94 9.32
N ARG A 161 13.26 -17.35 10.42
CA ARG A 161 12.81 -16.01 10.89
C ARG A 161 13.56 -14.86 10.25
N ALA A 162 14.76 -15.11 9.72
CA ALA A 162 15.65 -14.10 9.18
C ALA A 162 15.60 -13.96 7.64
N SER A 163 14.69 -14.69 6.98
CA SER A 163 14.49 -14.66 5.52
C SER A 163 13.48 -13.60 5.08
#